data_AF-A0A7K4JIV4-F1
#
_entry.id   AF-A0A7K4JIV4-F1
#
_cell.length_a   1.000
_cell.length_b   1.000
_cell.length_c   1.000
_cell.angle_alpha   90.00
_cell.angle_beta   90.00
_cell.angle_gamma   90.00
#
_symmetry.space_group_name_H-M   'P 1'
#
loop_
_entity.id
_entity.type
_entity.pdbx_description
1 polymer ?
#
loop_
_entity_poly.entity_id
_entity_poly.type
_entity_poly.pdbx_seq_one_letter_code
_entity_poly.pdbx_strand_id
1 'polypeptide(L)'
;FFLSTGSTLCSYELDQSKYTTDPRAAKLCPKYPVPESAPIPFFHRCAPVNISCYAKFAEALITFVSDSSVLHRLISGVMTSKEIIMGLCLLSLVLSMILMVIIRYISRVLVWILTILVILGSLGGTGVLWWLYAKQRLSVNAVENQIAKDNLQALLIYAISATVFTVILFLIMLIMRKRVALTIALFHVAGKVFIHLPLLVFQPFWTFFVLILFWTYWITVLLFLGTTGSPVPNEEGFVEFRMVGPLKYMWWYHVVGLIWISEFILACQQMTVAGAVVTYYFTREKRNLPFTPILASVNRLVCYHLGTVAKGSFIITLVKIPRMILMYIHTQLKGKENACARCMLKACICCLWCLEKCLTYLNQNAYTATAINSTNFCTSAKDAFVILVENALRVAAINTVGDFMLFLGKVCLL
;
A
#
# COMPACT_ATOMS: atom_id res chain seq x y z
N PHE A 1 -8.35 28.54 52.37
CA PHE A 1 -7.85 29.87 52.74
C PHE A 1 -8.30 30.98 51.77
N PHE A 2 -7.90 30.99 50.50
CA PHE A 2 -8.28 32.05 49.54
C PHE A 2 -9.80 32.32 49.46
N LEU A 3 -10.63 31.27 49.37
CA LEU A 3 -12.10 31.40 49.32
C LEU A 3 -12.71 32.01 50.60
N SER A 4 -12.01 31.97 51.73
CA SER A 4 -12.48 32.49 53.02
C SER A 4 -11.85 33.84 53.39
N THR A 5 -10.64 34.15 52.91
CA THR A 5 -9.88 35.35 53.32
C THR A 5 -9.50 36.29 52.18
N GLY A 6 -9.69 35.88 50.91
CA GLY A 6 -9.25 36.63 49.73
C GLY A 6 -7.73 36.71 49.56
N SER A 7 -6.94 36.15 50.49
CA SER A 7 -5.48 36.21 50.48
C SER A 7 -4.87 35.15 49.58
N THR A 8 -3.93 35.58 48.73
CA THR A 8 -3.12 34.74 47.84
C THR A 8 -1.86 34.16 48.52
N LEU A 9 -1.68 34.43 49.82
CA LEU A 9 -0.56 33.98 50.63
C LEU A 9 -0.98 32.84 51.57
N CYS A 10 -0.02 31.98 51.93
CA CYS A 10 -0.20 30.99 53.00
C CYS A 10 -0.34 31.66 54.36
N SER A 11 -1.08 31.02 55.28
CA SER A 11 -1.09 31.40 56.69
C SER A 11 0.32 31.25 57.29
N TYR A 12 0.78 32.27 58.02
CA TYR A 12 2.06 32.26 58.76
C TYR A 12 2.08 31.29 59.94
N GLU A 13 0.98 30.60 60.22
CA GLU A 13 0.87 29.57 61.26
C GLU A 13 1.69 28.32 60.96
N LEU A 14 2.14 28.14 59.72
CA LEU A 14 3.04 27.08 59.33
C LEU A 14 4.42 27.65 58.97
N ASP A 15 5.47 27.02 59.47
CA ASP A 15 6.84 27.35 59.10
C ASP A 15 7.11 26.99 57.62
N GLN A 16 7.94 27.79 56.94
CA GLN A 16 8.18 27.68 55.50
C GLN A 16 8.70 26.30 55.07
N SER A 17 9.50 25.68 55.93
CA SER A 17 10.06 24.34 55.72
C SER A 17 9.00 23.22 55.68
N LYS A 18 7.82 23.47 56.26
CA LYS A 18 6.75 22.48 56.43
C LYS A 18 5.63 22.60 55.41
N TYR A 19 5.66 23.60 54.53
CA TYR A 19 4.59 23.83 53.54
C TYR A 19 4.40 22.67 52.53
N THR A 20 5.44 21.91 52.22
CA THR A 20 5.37 20.79 51.26
C THR A 20 5.14 19.43 51.91
N THR A 21 5.25 19.34 53.24
CA THR A 21 5.25 18.06 53.99
C THR A 21 4.10 17.95 55.00
N ASP A 22 3.60 19.07 55.53
CA ASP A 22 2.51 19.06 56.52
C ASP A 22 1.14 18.92 55.83
N PRO A 23 0.32 17.92 56.18
CA PRO A 23 -1.00 17.73 55.59
C PRO A 23 -1.98 18.90 55.87
N ARG A 24 -1.69 19.77 56.85
CA ARG A 24 -2.47 20.99 57.12
C ARG A 24 -2.22 22.10 56.11
N ALA A 25 -1.12 22.05 55.36
CA ALA A 25 -0.76 23.05 54.35
C ALA A 25 -1.85 23.21 53.28
N ALA A 26 -2.53 22.11 52.89
CA ALA A 26 -3.61 22.15 51.91
C ALA A 26 -4.82 23.02 52.32
N LYS A 27 -5.04 23.26 53.62
CA LYS A 27 -6.12 24.12 54.14
C LYS A 27 -5.67 25.55 54.39
N LEU A 28 -4.41 25.71 54.80
CA LEU A 28 -3.78 26.95 55.24
C LEU A 28 -3.10 27.74 54.11
N CYS A 29 -2.87 27.08 52.97
CA CYS A 29 -2.37 27.71 51.75
C CYS A 29 -3.44 27.70 50.63
N PRO A 30 -3.35 28.63 49.67
CA PRO A 30 -4.06 28.49 48.40
C PRO A 30 -3.63 27.20 47.69
N LYS A 31 -4.56 26.58 46.97
CA LYS A 31 -4.24 25.45 46.11
C LYS A 31 -3.26 25.92 45.03
N TYR A 32 -2.16 25.19 44.84
CA TYR A 32 -1.19 25.53 43.79
C TYR A 32 -1.89 25.59 42.42
N PRO A 33 -1.52 26.54 41.56
CA PRO A 33 -2.05 26.62 40.19
C PRO A 33 -1.56 25.47 39.30
N VAL A 34 -0.59 24.69 39.79
CA VAL A 34 0.00 23.56 39.09
C VAL A 34 -0.68 22.26 39.55
N PRO A 35 -1.27 21.47 38.63
CA PRO A 35 -1.82 20.16 38.95
C PRO A 35 -0.74 19.22 39.52
N GLU A 36 -1.16 18.24 40.34
CA GLU A 36 -0.24 17.21 40.82
C GLU A 36 0.44 16.49 39.64
N SER A 37 1.76 16.37 39.72
CA SER A 37 2.57 15.71 38.70
C SER A 37 3.62 14.82 39.36
N ALA A 38 3.91 13.69 38.72
CA ALA A 38 4.96 12.76 39.12
C ALA A 38 6.09 12.76 38.08
N PRO A 39 7.36 12.58 38.51
CA PRO A 39 8.47 12.45 37.59
C PRO A 39 8.32 11.17 36.77
N ILE A 40 8.41 11.26 35.44
CA ILE A 40 8.59 10.07 34.60
C ILE A 40 10.08 9.74 34.56
N PRO A 41 10.52 8.59 35.11
CA PRO A 41 11.94 8.27 35.27
C PRO A 41 12.74 8.29 33.96
N PHE A 42 12.09 7.95 32.84
CA PHE A 42 12.75 7.85 31.53
C PHE A 42 12.90 9.19 30.80
N PHE A 43 11.99 10.15 31.03
CA PHE A 43 11.95 11.40 30.26
C PHE A 43 12.48 12.62 31.04
N HIS A 44 12.87 12.45 32.30
CA HIS A 44 13.28 13.56 33.19
C HIS A 44 12.28 14.73 33.17
N ARG A 45 10.99 14.41 33.04
CA ARG A 45 9.89 15.38 32.97
C ARG A 45 8.80 14.98 33.95
N CYS A 46 8.14 15.98 34.52
CA CYS A 46 6.95 15.78 35.35
C CYS A 46 5.73 15.59 34.44
N ALA A 47 4.96 14.52 34.69
CA ALA A 47 3.70 14.25 34.03
C ALA A 47 2.54 14.31 35.02
N PRO A 48 1.34 14.74 34.60
CA PRO A 48 0.16 14.72 35.44
C PRO A 48 -0.08 13.30 36.00
N VAL A 49 -0.28 13.16 37.31
CA VAL A 49 -0.62 11.86 37.93
C VAL A 49 -2.02 11.40 37.54
N ASN A 50 -2.92 12.34 37.26
CA ASN A 50 -4.29 12.03 36.86
C ASN A 50 -4.36 11.65 35.38
N ILE A 51 -4.63 10.38 35.10
CA ILE A 51 -4.82 9.81 33.75
C ILE A 51 -5.94 10.55 32.98
N SER A 52 -6.92 11.11 33.68
CA SER A 52 -8.00 11.91 33.10
C SER A 52 -7.51 13.17 32.37
N CYS A 53 -6.33 13.69 32.71
CA CYS A 53 -5.69 14.80 31.98
C CYS A 53 -5.30 14.38 30.56
N TYR A 54 -4.83 13.14 30.38
CA TYR A 54 -4.55 12.57 29.06
C TYR A 54 -5.83 12.28 28.26
N ALA A 55 -6.94 11.96 28.93
CA ALA A 55 -8.23 11.84 28.26
C ALA A 55 -8.70 13.17 27.67
N LYS A 56 -8.55 14.28 28.40
CA LYS A 56 -8.80 15.64 27.87
C LYS A 56 -7.87 16.00 26.71
N PHE A 57 -6.62 15.53 26.75
CA PHE A 57 -5.69 15.68 25.63
C PHE A 57 -6.12 14.86 24.40
N ALA A 58 -6.58 13.62 24.59
CA ALA A 58 -7.14 12.81 23.52
C ALA A 58 -8.42 13.46 22.93
N GLU A 59 -9.27 14.05 23.77
CA GLU A 59 -10.44 14.82 23.36
C GLU A 59 -10.05 16.09 22.58
N ALA A 60 -9.04 16.83 23.05
CA ALA A 60 -8.46 18.00 22.36
C ALA A 60 -7.82 17.61 21.01
N LEU A 61 -7.16 16.46 20.95
CA LEU A 61 -6.61 15.92 19.71
C LEU A 61 -7.74 15.53 18.76
N ILE A 62 -8.75 14.82 19.25
CA ILE A 62 -9.94 14.45 18.47
C ILE A 62 -10.60 15.71 17.94
N THR A 63 -10.77 16.78 18.73
CA THR A 63 -11.36 18.05 18.29
C THR A 63 -10.47 18.80 17.30
N PHE A 64 -9.15 18.91 17.53
CA PHE A 64 -8.21 19.53 16.58
C PHE A 64 -8.18 18.81 15.22
N VAL A 65 -8.23 17.48 15.26
CA VAL A 65 -8.25 16.60 14.08
C VAL A 65 -9.65 16.63 13.40
N SER A 66 -10.71 16.75 14.20
CA SER A 66 -12.12 16.91 13.82
C SER A 66 -12.49 18.30 13.30
N ASP A 67 -11.67 19.33 13.52
CA ASP A 67 -11.95 20.70 13.06
C ASP A 67 -11.97 20.79 11.52
N SER A 68 -11.41 19.77 10.86
CA SER A 68 -11.75 19.47 9.47
C SER A 68 -13.11 18.76 9.41
N SER A 69 -14.13 19.49 8.93
CA SER A 69 -15.50 18.95 8.70
C SER A 69 -15.53 17.64 7.90
N VAL A 70 -14.50 17.41 7.07
CA VAL A 70 -14.29 16.18 6.31
C VAL A 70 -13.94 15.01 7.23
N LEU A 71 -12.99 15.18 8.16
CA LEU A 71 -12.52 14.07 8.97
C LEU A 71 -13.50 13.70 10.08
N HIS A 72 -14.22 14.68 10.64
CA HIS A 72 -15.33 14.40 11.56
C HIS A 72 -16.40 13.49 10.90
N ARG A 73 -16.75 13.81 9.63
CA ARG A 73 -17.69 12.98 8.84
C ARG A 73 -17.14 11.58 8.58
N LEU A 74 -15.83 11.43 8.33
CA LEU A 74 -15.20 10.12 8.13
C LEU A 74 -15.20 9.27 9.41
N ILE A 75 -14.79 9.83 10.55
CA ILE A 75 -14.72 9.11 11.82
C ILE A 75 -16.13 8.71 12.28
N SER A 76 -17.09 9.63 12.21
CA SER A 76 -18.49 9.35 12.54
C SER A 76 -19.09 8.26 11.63
N GLY A 77 -18.76 8.29 10.33
CA GLY A 77 -19.17 7.25 9.38
C GLY A 77 -18.58 5.87 9.70
N VAL A 78 -17.29 5.80 10.06
CA VAL A 78 -16.62 4.55 10.46
C VAL A 78 -17.22 3.99 11.75
N MET A 79 -17.43 4.84 12.77
CA MET A 79 -17.97 4.41 14.06
C MET A 79 -19.40 3.85 13.93
N THR A 80 -20.22 4.47 13.09
CA THR A 80 -21.59 4.01 12.81
C THR A 80 -21.61 2.68 12.08
N SER A 81 -20.63 2.45 11.20
CA SER A 81 -20.60 1.28 10.31
C SER A 81 -19.62 0.18 10.74
N LYS A 82 -19.04 0.26 11.94
CA LYS A 82 -17.91 -0.59 12.36
C LYS A 82 -18.18 -2.09 12.23
N GLU A 83 -19.37 -2.56 12.59
CA GLU A 83 -19.73 -3.98 12.55
C GLU A 83 -19.86 -4.46 11.09
N ILE A 84 -20.43 -3.62 10.22
CA ILE A 84 -20.55 -3.89 8.79
C ILE A 84 -19.17 -3.91 8.14
N ILE A 85 -18.29 -2.96 8.49
CA ILE A 85 -16.91 -2.89 7.99
C ILE A 85 -16.14 -4.14 8.41
N MET A 86 -16.21 -4.54 9.69
CA MET A 86 -15.54 -5.75 10.16
C MET A 86 -16.09 -7.01 9.48
N GLY A 87 -17.41 -7.11 9.30
CA GLY A 87 -18.05 -8.21 8.59
C GLY A 87 -17.61 -8.32 7.13
N LEU A 88 -17.59 -7.20 6.40
CA LEU A 88 -17.12 -7.13 5.01
C LEU A 88 -15.62 -7.43 4.89
N CYS A 89 -14.79 -6.96 5.83
CA CYS A 89 -13.36 -7.29 5.88
C CYS A 89 -13.14 -8.79 6.08
N LEU A 90 -13.83 -9.41 7.04
CA LEU A 90 -13.74 -10.85 7.29
C LEU A 90 -14.22 -11.66 6.08
N LEU A 91 -15.36 -11.28 5.49
CA LEU A 91 -15.88 -11.88 4.27
C LEU A 91 -14.85 -11.79 3.13
N SER A 92 -14.24 -10.62 2.92
CA SER A 92 -13.22 -10.42 1.87
C SER A 92 -11.99 -11.30 2.06
N LEU A 93 -11.58 -11.54 3.31
CA LEU A 93 -10.45 -12.39 3.67
C LEU A 93 -10.77 -13.86 3.34
N VAL A 94 -11.94 -14.33 3.77
CA VAL A 94 -12.42 -15.69 3.49
C VAL A 94 -12.56 -15.91 1.98
N LEU A 95 -13.18 -14.97 1.26
CA LEU A 95 -13.31 -15.02 -0.21
C LEU A 95 -11.94 -15.03 -0.90
N SER A 96 -10.97 -14.24 -0.42
CA SER A 96 -9.60 -14.22 -0.97
C SER A 96 -8.87 -15.55 -0.77
N MET A 97 -9.08 -16.20 0.39
CA MET A 97 -8.52 -17.52 0.68
C MET A 97 -9.16 -18.60 -0.19
N ILE A 98 -10.49 -18.58 -0.33
CA ILE A 98 -11.24 -19.45 -1.23
C ILE A 98 -10.75 -19.25 -2.67
N LEU A 99 -10.60 -18.01 -3.14
CA LEU A 99 -10.07 -17.68 -4.47
C LEU A 99 -8.71 -18.33 -4.72
N MET A 100 -7.78 -18.23 -3.77
CA MET A 100 -6.45 -18.83 -3.90
C MET A 100 -6.48 -20.36 -4.02
N VAL A 101 -7.48 -21.03 -3.41
CA VAL A 101 -7.66 -22.48 -3.54
C VAL A 101 -8.32 -22.81 -4.88
N ILE A 102 -9.42 -22.12 -5.20
CA ILE A 102 -10.19 -22.30 -6.43
C ILE A 102 -9.32 -22.11 -7.68
N ILE A 103 -8.48 -21.06 -7.70
CA ILE A 103 -7.58 -20.78 -8.83
C ILE A 103 -6.72 -22.00 -9.17
N ARG A 104 -6.30 -22.84 -8.21
CA ARG A 104 -5.44 -24.00 -8.52
C ARG A 104 -6.14 -25.04 -9.37
N TYR A 105 -7.42 -25.28 -9.10
CA TYR A 105 -8.22 -26.30 -9.77
C TYR A 105 -8.83 -25.75 -11.06
N ILE A 106 -9.39 -24.54 -10.98
CA ILE A 106 -10.09 -23.91 -12.08
C ILE A 106 -9.13 -23.39 -13.14
N SER A 107 -7.91 -22.95 -12.80
CA SER A 107 -6.95 -22.37 -13.76
C SER A 107 -6.73 -23.22 -15.01
N ARG A 108 -6.63 -24.55 -14.87
CA ARG A 108 -6.48 -25.43 -16.03
C ARG A 108 -7.75 -25.43 -16.87
N VAL A 109 -8.90 -25.68 -16.25
CA VAL A 109 -10.20 -25.78 -16.93
C VAL A 109 -10.58 -24.47 -17.61
N LEU A 110 -10.42 -23.36 -16.90
CA LEU A 110 -10.79 -22.01 -17.33
C LEU A 110 -9.94 -21.50 -18.49
N VAL A 111 -8.64 -21.80 -18.50
CA VAL A 111 -7.78 -21.53 -19.68
C VAL A 111 -8.28 -22.28 -20.91
N TRP A 112 -8.62 -23.57 -20.77
CA TRP A 112 -9.10 -24.37 -21.90
C TRP A 112 -10.45 -23.87 -22.41
N ILE A 113 -11.40 -23.59 -21.51
CA ILE A 113 -12.72 -23.04 -21.87
C ILE A 113 -12.56 -21.74 -22.66
N LEU A 114 -11.73 -20.80 -22.19
CA LEU A 114 -11.55 -19.52 -22.87
C LEU A 114 -10.80 -19.65 -24.19
N THR A 115 -9.81 -20.54 -24.24
CA THR A 115 -9.11 -20.84 -25.49
C THR A 115 -10.09 -21.37 -26.53
N ILE A 116 -10.95 -22.31 -26.14
CA ILE A 116 -11.99 -22.88 -27.00
C ILE A 116 -13.00 -21.80 -27.41
N LEU A 117 -13.48 -20.99 -26.48
CA LEU A 117 -14.47 -19.95 -26.75
C LEU A 117 -13.93 -18.88 -27.71
N VAL A 118 -12.68 -18.43 -27.54
CA VAL A 118 -12.04 -17.47 -28.46
C VAL A 118 -11.86 -18.07 -29.85
N ILE A 119 -11.44 -19.33 -29.93
CA ILE A 119 -11.27 -20.02 -31.22
C ILE A 119 -12.62 -20.21 -31.93
N LEU A 120 -13.64 -20.70 -31.22
CA LEU A 120 -14.98 -20.92 -31.77
C LEU A 120 -15.65 -19.59 -32.17
N GLY A 121 -15.54 -18.55 -31.34
CA GLY A 121 -16.07 -17.22 -31.64
C GLY A 121 -15.38 -16.60 -32.86
N SER A 122 -14.06 -16.74 -32.96
CA SER A 122 -13.29 -16.24 -34.10
C SER A 122 -13.62 -16.99 -35.39
N LEU A 123 -13.66 -18.33 -35.36
CA LEU A 123 -14.03 -19.15 -36.51
C LEU A 123 -15.48 -18.91 -36.93
N GLY A 124 -16.39 -18.79 -35.96
CA GLY A 124 -17.81 -18.49 -36.20
C GLY A 124 -18.00 -17.12 -36.83
N GLY A 125 -17.37 -16.06 -36.30
CA GLY A 125 -17.46 -14.71 -36.84
C GLY A 125 -16.93 -14.61 -38.27
N THR A 126 -15.80 -15.26 -38.57
CA THR A 126 -15.25 -15.32 -39.92
C THR A 126 -16.12 -16.14 -40.86
N GLY A 127 -16.66 -17.28 -40.39
CA GLY A 127 -17.61 -18.09 -41.15
C GLY A 127 -18.87 -17.31 -41.53
N VAL A 128 -19.44 -16.54 -40.60
CA VAL A 128 -20.61 -15.69 -40.86
C VAL A 128 -20.28 -14.60 -41.88
N LEU A 129 -19.13 -13.94 -41.79
CA LEU A 129 -18.71 -12.93 -42.77
C LEU A 129 -18.55 -13.51 -44.18
N TRP A 130 -17.95 -14.69 -44.31
CA TRP A 130 -17.84 -15.39 -45.60
C TRP A 130 -19.20 -15.85 -46.14
N TRP A 131 -20.09 -16.32 -45.26
CA TRP A 131 -21.44 -16.68 -45.63
C TRP A 131 -22.23 -15.47 -46.16
N LEU A 132 -22.17 -14.34 -45.45
CA LEU A 132 -22.80 -13.09 -45.87
C LEU A 132 -22.25 -12.60 -47.21
N TYR A 133 -20.93 -12.68 -47.42
CA TYR A 133 -20.31 -12.36 -48.70
C TYR A 133 -20.83 -13.24 -49.84
N ALA A 134 -20.89 -14.57 -49.64
CA ALA A 134 -21.39 -15.50 -50.65
C ALA A 134 -22.86 -15.25 -51.02
N LYS A 135 -23.72 -15.01 -50.01
CA LYS A 135 -25.14 -14.71 -50.21
C LYS A 135 -25.33 -13.40 -50.97
N GLN A 136 -24.61 -12.34 -50.57
CA GLN A 136 -24.69 -11.02 -51.21
C GLN A 136 -24.15 -11.07 -52.65
N ARG A 137 -23.09 -11.84 -52.91
CA ARG A 137 -22.55 -12.04 -54.26
C ARG A 137 -23.58 -12.65 -55.20
N LEU A 138 -24.35 -13.63 -54.72
CA LEU A 138 -25.41 -14.26 -55.51
C LEU A 138 -26.53 -13.26 -55.84
N SER A 139 -26.94 -12.41 -54.89
CA SER A 139 -27.98 -11.40 -55.12
C SER A 139 -27.53 -10.26 -56.04
N VAL A 140 -26.26 -9.85 -55.97
CA VAL A 140 -25.69 -8.80 -56.85
C VAL A 140 -25.62 -9.29 -58.30
N ASN A 141 -25.31 -10.57 -58.53
CA ASN A 141 -25.32 -11.14 -59.87
C ASN A 141 -26.74 -11.18 -60.50
N ALA A 142 -27.79 -11.15 -59.67
CA ALA A 142 -29.18 -11.11 -60.13
C ALA A 142 -29.72 -9.67 -60.32
N VAL A 143 -29.14 -8.68 -59.62
CA VAL A 143 -29.58 -7.28 -59.64
C VAL A 143 -28.36 -6.36 -59.79
N GLU A 144 -28.18 -5.80 -60.99
CA GLU A 144 -27.04 -4.95 -61.37
C GLU A 144 -27.17 -3.52 -60.78
N ASN A 145 -26.99 -3.38 -59.46
CA ASN A 145 -27.07 -2.10 -58.75
C ASN A 145 -25.70 -1.66 -58.19
N GLN A 146 -25.29 -0.42 -58.47
CA GLN A 146 -23.99 0.15 -58.09
C GLN A 146 -23.76 0.09 -56.56
N ILE A 147 -24.77 0.46 -55.77
CA ILE A 147 -24.73 0.44 -54.30
C ILE A 147 -24.47 -0.98 -53.76
N ALA A 148 -24.99 -1.99 -54.45
CA ALA A 148 -24.83 -3.38 -54.03
C ALA A 148 -23.42 -3.92 -54.33
N LYS A 149 -22.75 -3.40 -55.37
CA LYS A 149 -21.34 -3.70 -55.68
C LYS A 149 -20.38 -3.09 -54.65
N ASP A 150 -20.62 -1.85 -54.22
CA ASP A 150 -19.80 -1.20 -53.19
C ASP A 150 -19.90 -1.92 -51.83
N ASN A 151 -21.12 -2.30 -51.44
CA ASN A 151 -21.36 -3.09 -50.24
C ASN A 151 -20.69 -4.48 -50.30
N LEU A 152 -20.64 -5.10 -51.49
CA LEU A 152 -19.95 -6.38 -51.69
C LEU A 152 -18.43 -6.25 -51.54
N GLN A 153 -17.84 -5.16 -52.06
CA GLN A 153 -16.40 -4.86 -51.88
C GLN A 153 -16.05 -4.63 -50.41
N ALA A 154 -16.88 -3.87 -49.67
CA ALA A 154 -16.70 -3.66 -48.24
C ALA A 154 -16.75 -4.99 -47.46
N LEU A 155 -17.74 -5.85 -47.74
CA LEU A 155 -17.84 -7.17 -47.11
C LEU A 155 -16.64 -8.08 -47.41
N LEU A 156 -16.08 -8.02 -48.62
CA LEU A 156 -14.87 -8.76 -48.98
C LEU A 156 -13.66 -8.29 -48.16
N ILE A 157 -13.48 -6.98 -48.00
CA ILE A 157 -12.41 -6.40 -47.18
C ILE A 157 -12.58 -6.83 -45.71
N TYR A 158 -13.81 -6.81 -45.18
CA TYR A 158 -14.09 -7.26 -43.81
C TYR A 158 -13.84 -8.77 -43.64
N ALA A 159 -14.21 -9.61 -44.62
CA ALA A 159 -13.97 -11.05 -44.53
C ALA A 159 -12.47 -11.40 -44.57
N ILE A 160 -11.69 -10.74 -45.44
CA ILE A 160 -10.23 -10.94 -45.54
C ILE A 160 -9.52 -10.42 -44.28
N SER A 161 -9.89 -9.24 -43.78
CA SER A 161 -9.31 -8.72 -42.54
C SER A 161 -9.65 -9.62 -41.34
N ALA A 162 -10.87 -10.15 -41.28
CA ALA A 162 -11.26 -11.12 -40.26
C ALA A 162 -10.44 -12.41 -40.35
N THR A 163 -10.23 -13.01 -41.53
CA THR A 163 -9.40 -14.22 -41.66
C THR A 163 -7.96 -13.98 -41.22
N VAL A 164 -7.33 -12.89 -41.67
CA VAL A 164 -5.98 -12.51 -41.24
C VAL A 164 -5.90 -12.37 -39.73
N PHE A 165 -6.88 -11.68 -39.12
CA PHE A 165 -6.96 -11.54 -37.67
C PHE A 165 -7.11 -12.90 -36.96
N THR A 166 -7.95 -13.81 -37.47
CA THR A 166 -8.11 -15.15 -36.87
C THR A 166 -6.82 -15.97 -36.92
N VAL A 167 -6.07 -15.89 -38.03
CA VAL A 167 -4.79 -16.60 -38.19
C VAL A 167 -3.75 -16.04 -37.22
N ILE A 168 -3.66 -14.71 -37.10
CA ILE A 168 -2.76 -14.05 -36.15
C ILE A 168 -3.12 -14.45 -34.71
N LEU A 169 -4.40 -14.41 -34.34
CA LEU A 169 -4.86 -14.83 -33.02
C LEU A 169 -4.51 -16.29 -32.74
N PHE A 170 -4.72 -17.18 -33.70
CA PHE A 170 -4.38 -18.60 -33.55
C PHE A 170 -2.88 -18.81 -33.34
N LEU A 171 -2.03 -18.12 -34.12
CA LEU A 171 -0.57 -18.15 -33.95
C LEU A 171 -0.15 -17.66 -32.55
N ILE A 172 -0.73 -16.54 -32.09
CA ILE A 172 -0.48 -16.03 -30.73
C ILE A 172 -0.89 -17.08 -29.69
N MET A 173 -2.05 -17.70 -29.81
CA MET A 173 -2.53 -18.73 -28.89
C MET A 173 -1.60 -19.96 -28.84
N LEU A 174 -1.08 -20.39 -30.00
CA LEU A 174 -0.10 -21.49 -30.06
C LEU A 174 1.21 -21.15 -29.35
N ILE A 175 1.73 -19.94 -29.55
CA ILE A 175 2.95 -19.45 -28.88
C ILE A 175 2.72 -19.36 -27.36
N MET A 176 1.56 -18.83 -26.95
CA MET A 176 1.21 -18.63 -25.56
C MET A 176 0.92 -19.95 -24.83
N ARG A 177 0.56 -21.05 -25.51
CA ARG A 177 0.29 -22.37 -24.89
C ARG A 177 1.39 -22.82 -23.93
N LYS A 178 2.66 -22.68 -24.34
CA LYS A 178 3.81 -23.02 -23.48
C LYS A 178 3.90 -22.11 -22.26
N ARG A 179 3.57 -20.82 -22.41
CA ARG A 179 3.56 -19.84 -21.33
C ARG A 179 2.43 -20.11 -20.35
N VAL A 180 1.23 -20.44 -20.83
CA VAL A 180 0.09 -20.75 -19.97
C VAL A 180 0.33 -22.01 -19.15
N ALA A 181 0.93 -23.05 -19.73
CA ALA A 181 1.31 -24.24 -18.97
C ALA A 181 2.29 -23.93 -17.83
N LEU A 182 3.27 -23.04 -18.07
CA LEU A 182 4.19 -22.57 -17.05
C LEU A 182 3.47 -21.76 -15.97
N THR A 183 2.60 -20.82 -16.34
CA THR A 183 1.84 -20.01 -15.38
C THR A 183 0.93 -20.86 -14.49
N ILE A 184 0.24 -21.87 -15.06
CA ILE A 184 -0.56 -22.83 -14.27
C ILE A 184 0.32 -23.58 -13.27
N ALA A 185 1.51 -24.03 -13.69
CA ALA A 185 2.44 -24.70 -12.78
C ALA A 185 2.90 -23.76 -11.66
N LEU A 186 3.17 -22.49 -11.96
CA LEU A 186 3.52 -21.48 -10.96
C LEU A 186 2.40 -21.26 -9.94
N PHE A 187 1.14 -21.11 -10.37
CA PHE A 187 -0.01 -20.98 -9.45
C PHE A 187 -0.21 -22.22 -8.59
N HIS A 188 -0.03 -23.42 -9.16
CA HIS A 188 -0.14 -24.66 -8.40
C HIS A 188 0.97 -24.76 -7.32
N VAL A 189 2.21 -24.38 -7.66
CA VAL A 189 3.33 -24.34 -6.71
C VAL A 189 3.08 -23.29 -5.64
N ALA A 190 2.77 -22.04 -6.02
CA ALA A 190 2.43 -20.96 -5.09
C ALA A 190 1.32 -21.40 -4.13
N GLY A 191 0.31 -22.07 -4.67
CA GLY A 191 -0.72 -22.69 -3.89
C GLY A 191 -0.20 -23.67 -2.83
N LYS A 192 0.59 -24.66 -3.24
CA LYS A 192 1.18 -25.62 -2.29
C LYS A 192 1.92 -24.91 -1.15
N VAL A 193 2.61 -23.81 -1.44
CA VAL A 193 3.28 -23.01 -0.41
C VAL A 193 2.30 -22.52 0.65
N PHE A 194 1.16 -21.93 0.29
CA PHE A 194 0.18 -21.42 1.27
C PHE A 194 -0.43 -22.52 2.15
N ILE A 195 -0.57 -23.74 1.65
CA ILE A 195 -1.08 -24.87 2.46
C ILE A 195 -0.01 -25.35 3.46
N HIS A 196 1.25 -25.42 3.04
CA HIS A 196 2.34 -25.89 3.91
C HIS A 196 2.87 -24.81 4.84
N LEU A 197 2.69 -23.53 4.49
CA LEU A 197 3.09 -22.36 5.26
C LEU A 197 1.86 -21.51 5.63
N PRO A 198 0.95 -22.00 6.49
CA PRO A 198 -0.28 -21.27 6.84
C PRO A 198 0.01 -19.92 7.50
N LEU A 199 1.15 -19.77 8.19
CA LEU A 199 1.61 -18.52 8.78
C LEU A 199 1.83 -17.39 7.75
N LEU A 200 2.01 -17.71 6.47
CA LEU A 200 2.19 -16.71 5.42
C LEU A 200 0.92 -15.86 5.21
N VAL A 201 -0.26 -16.42 5.50
CA VAL A 201 -1.55 -15.71 5.46
C VAL A 201 -1.64 -14.68 6.58
N PHE A 202 -1.00 -14.92 7.72
CA PHE A 202 -0.99 -13.98 8.84
C PHE A 202 -0.01 -12.82 8.67
N GLN A 203 0.93 -12.91 7.72
CA GLN A 203 1.96 -11.90 7.51
C GLN A 203 1.41 -10.48 7.23
N PRO A 204 0.40 -10.27 6.35
CA PRO A 204 -0.15 -8.93 6.12
C PRO A 204 -0.80 -8.31 7.37
N PHE A 205 -1.41 -9.12 8.23
CA PHE A 205 -2.00 -8.66 9.50
C PHE A 205 -0.93 -8.20 10.48
N TRP A 206 0.17 -8.96 10.56
CA TRP A 206 1.32 -8.55 11.35
C TRP A 206 1.91 -7.23 10.85
N THR A 207 2.09 -7.06 9.54
CA THR A 207 2.56 -5.78 8.97
C THR A 207 1.60 -4.64 9.27
N PHE A 208 0.29 -4.86 9.15
CA PHE A 208 -0.72 -3.85 9.46
C PHE A 208 -0.67 -3.43 10.93
N PHE A 209 -0.54 -4.39 11.84
CA PHE A 209 -0.35 -4.13 13.26
C PHE A 209 0.91 -3.28 13.52
N VAL A 210 2.05 -3.63 12.91
CA VAL A 210 3.30 -2.85 13.02
C VAL A 210 3.14 -1.44 12.44
N LEU A 211 2.43 -1.28 11.32
CA LEU A 211 2.12 0.03 10.75
C LEU A 211 1.25 0.88 11.69
N ILE A 212 0.22 0.31 12.33
CA ILE A 212 -0.60 1.03 13.32
C ILE A 212 0.27 1.48 14.48
N LEU A 213 1.09 0.59 15.06
CA LEU A 213 2.00 0.96 16.14
C LEU A 213 2.94 2.09 15.74
N PHE A 214 3.52 2.01 14.53
CA PHE A 214 4.35 3.07 13.99
C PHE A 214 3.59 4.39 13.83
N TRP A 215 2.37 4.37 13.30
CA TRP A 215 1.54 5.58 13.13
C TRP A 215 1.17 6.20 14.47
N THR A 216 0.81 5.39 15.47
CA THR A 216 0.52 5.89 16.82
C THR A 216 1.75 6.54 17.47
N TYR A 217 2.91 5.91 17.34
CA TYR A 217 4.19 6.47 17.77
C TYR A 217 4.51 7.79 17.03
N TRP A 218 4.34 7.81 15.71
CA TRP A 218 4.59 8.98 14.88
C TRP A 218 3.70 10.17 15.26
N ILE A 219 2.39 9.93 15.47
CA ILE A 219 1.45 10.96 15.93
C ILE A 219 1.84 11.46 17.32
N THR A 220 2.20 10.56 18.24
CA THR A 220 2.64 10.94 19.58
C THR A 220 3.87 11.86 19.54
N VAL A 221 4.87 11.52 18.72
CA VAL A 221 6.06 12.36 18.52
C VAL A 221 5.72 13.69 17.86
N LEU A 222 4.80 13.71 16.88
CA LEU A 222 4.36 14.95 16.24
C LEU A 222 3.72 15.91 17.25
N LEU A 223 2.92 15.38 18.16
CA LEU A 223 2.27 16.15 19.21
C LEU A 223 3.28 16.71 20.20
N PHE A 224 4.23 15.89 20.65
CA PHE A 224 5.31 16.37 21.50
C PHE A 224 6.13 17.46 20.80
N LEU A 225 6.42 17.30 19.50
CA LEU A 225 7.12 18.32 18.72
C LEU A 225 6.38 19.66 18.72
N GLY A 226 5.05 19.66 18.55
CA GLY A 226 4.23 20.88 18.64
C GLY A 226 4.29 21.58 20.00
N THR A 227 4.46 20.81 21.09
CA THR A 227 4.56 21.36 22.46
C THR A 227 5.96 21.83 22.87
N THR A 228 6.99 21.59 22.06
CA THR A 228 8.39 21.94 22.39
C THR A 228 8.75 23.40 22.10
N GLY A 229 7.84 24.19 21.53
CA GLY A 229 8.04 25.62 21.31
C GLY A 229 8.29 26.38 22.61
N SER A 230 8.96 27.53 22.53
CA SER A 230 9.10 28.43 23.67
C SER A 230 7.78 29.21 23.87
N PRO A 231 7.26 29.32 25.11
CA PRO A 231 6.06 30.11 25.39
C PRO A 231 6.36 31.61 25.20
N VAL A 232 5.61 32.28 24.34
CA VAL A 232 5.69 33.73 24.12
C VAL A 232 4.30 34.32 24.39
N PRO A 233 4.17 35.32 25.29
CA PRO A 233 2.89 35.97 25.52
C PRO A 233 2.46 36.76 24.27
N ASN A 234 1.23 36.54 23.84
CA ASN A 234 0.57 37.29 22.79
C ASN A 234 -0.01 38.60 23.35
N GLU A 235 -0.29 39.58 22.49
CA GLU A 235 -0.83 40.90 22.88
C GLU A 235 -2.20 40.80 23.59
N GLU A 236 -2.93 39.72 23.36
CA GLU A 236 -4.21 39.39 24.00
C GLU A 236 -4.08 38.66 25.35
N GLY A 237 -2.86 38.44 25.84
CA GLY A 237 -2.59 37.74 27.11
C GLY A 237 -2.59 36.21 27.04
N PHE A 238 -2.78 35.62 25.84
CA PHE A 238 -2.61 34.18 25.61
C PHE A 238 -1.14 33.80 25.42
N VAL A 239 -0.77 32.55 25.75
CA VAL A 239 0.60 32.04 25.50
C VAL A 239 0.63 31.30 24.16
N GLU A 240 1.36 31.84 23.19
CA GLU A 240 1.64 31.18 21.92
C GLU A 240 2.98 30.43 22.01
N PHE A 241 3.02 29.16 21.59
CA PHE A 241 4.25 28.39 21.55
C PHE A 241 4.95 28.60 20.20
N ARG A 242 6.01 29.41 20.19
CA ARG A 242 6.80 29.66 18.98
C ARG A 242 7.96 28.68 18.88
N MET A 243 8.04 27.95 17.77
CA MET A 243 9.20 27.10 17.47
C MET A 243 10.34 27.95 16.92
N VAL A 244 11.43 28.08 17.70
CA VAL A 244 12.61 28.86 17.34
C VAL A 244 13.77 27.92 16.96
N GLY A 245 14.52 28.26 15.90
CA GLY A 245 15.75 27.54 15.54
C GLY A 245 15.53 26.20 14.78
N PRO A 246 16.42 25.20 14.97
CA PRO A 246 16.41 23.93 14.23
C PRO A 246 15.12 23.11 14.35
N LEU A 247 14.35 23.30 15.43
CA LEU A 247 13.06 22.66 15.69
C LEU A 247 12.04 22.93 14.58
N LYS A 248 12.12 24.09 13.91
CA LYS A 248 11.26 24.42 12.77
C LYS A 248 11.39 23.44 11.60
N TYR A 249 12.57 22.85 11.40
CA TYR A 249 12.83 21.91 10.30
C TYR A 249 12.55 20.45 10.66
N MET A 250 12.38 20.13 11.95
CA MET A 250 12.10 18.76 12.41
C MET A 250 10.78 18.22 11.88
N TRP A 251 9.79 19.08 11.60
CA TRP A 251 8.52 18.65 11.02
C TRP A 251 8.71 18.00 9.64
N TRP A 252 9.59 18.55 8.79
CA TRP A 252 9.91 17.99 7.48
C TRP A 252 10.61 16.64 7.59
N TYR A 253 11.57 16.52 8.52
CA TYR A 253 12.21 15.25 8.84
C TYR A 253 11.17 14.20 9.27
N HIS A 254 10.20 14.60 10.10
CA HIS A 254 9.13 13.72 10.58
C HIS A 254 8.22 13.24 9.45
N VAL A 255 7.85 14.11 8.49
CA VAL A 255 7.07 13.73 7.30
C VAL A 255 7.85 12.80 6.38
N VAL A 256 9.11 13.09 6.10
CA VAL A 256 9.97 12.20 5.29
C VAL A 256 10.12 10.84 5.98
N GLY A 257 10.29 10.84 7.30
CA GLY A 257 10.34 9.64 8.13
C GLY A 257 9.05 8.81 8.07
N LEU A 258 7.87 9.44 8.06
CA LEU A 258 6.58 8.75 7.89
C LEU A 258 6.57 7.91 6.62
N ILE A 259 6.98 8.51 5.50
CA ILE A 259 6.95 7.89 4.18
C ILE A 259 8.00 6.77 4.13
N TRP A 260 9.24 7.08 4.53
CA TRP A 260 10.34 6.11 4.43
C TRP A 260 10.13 4.90 5.33
N ILE A 261 9.76 5.11 6.60
CA ILE A 261 9.56 4.00 7.55
C ILE A 261 8.35 3.15 7.13
N SER A 262 7.30 3.76 6.58
CA SER A 262 6.17 2.99 6.02
C SER A 262 6.62 2.09 4.85
N GLU A 263 7.40 2.63 3.91
CA GLU A 263 7.99 1.83 2.81
C GLU A 263 8.94 0.74 3.33
N PHE A 264 9.72 1.04 4.37
CA PHE A 264 10.61 0.09 5.01
C PHE A 264 9.84 -1.08 5.65
N ILE A 265 8.76 -0.80 6.39
CA ILE A 265 7.91 -1.84 7.00
C ILE A 265 7.27 -2.74 5.92
N LEU A 266 6.79 -2.14 4.81
CA LEU A 266 6.25 -2.91 3.67
C LEU A 266 7.34 -3.74 2.97
N ALA A 267 8.55 -3.21 2.84
CA ALA A 267 9.69 -3.93 2.26
C ALA A 267 10.17 -5.08 3.16
N CYS A 268 10.12 -4.93 4.49
CA CYS A 268 10.35 -6.01 5.45
C CYS A 268 9.37 -7.17 5.24
N GLN A 269 8.09 -6.88 4.97
CA GLN A 269 7.12 -7.90 4.60
C GLN A 269 7.53 -8.63 3.31
N GLN A 270 7.89 -7.89 2.26
CA GLN A 270 8.29 -8.49 0.98
C GLN A 270 9.50 -9.42 1.14
N MET A 271 10.54 -8.98 1.87
CA MET A 271 11.71 -9.80 2.15
C MET A 271 11.38 -11.03 2.99
N THR A 272 10.50 -10.89 4.00
CA THR A 272 10.08 -12.02 4.85
C THR A 272 9.31 -13.08 4.05
N VAL A 273 8.37 -12.65 3.22
CA VAL A 273 7.62 -13.57 2.34
C VAL A 273 8.56 -14.25 1.34
N ALA A 274 9.44 -13.48 0.69
CA ALA A 274 10.42 -14.03 -0.24
C ALA A 274 11.34 -15.07 0.43
N GLY A 275 11.88 -14.76 1.62
CA GLY A 275 12.75 -15.66 2.35
C GLY A 275 12.06 -16.96 2.80
N ALA A 276 10.81 -16.89 3.25
CA ALA A 276 10.05 -18.08 3.62
C ALA A 276 9.73 -18.97 2.39
N VAL A 277 9.31 -18.35 1.28
CA VAL A 277 9.00 -19.05 0.02
C VAL A 277 10.25 -19.69 -0.57
N VAL A 278 11.39 -18.98 -0.61
CA VAL A 278 12.67 -19.48 -1.11
C VAL A 278 13.14 -20.67 -0.26
N THR A 279 13.09 -20.56 1.06
CA THR A 279 13.43 -21.66 1.97
C THR A 279 12.57 -22.89 1.70
N TYR A 280 11.26 -22.72 1.55
CA TYR A 280 10.36 -23.82 1.20
C TYR A 280 10.63 -24.39 -0.19
N TYR A 281 10.89 -23.55 -1.20
CA TYR A 281 11.06 -23.97 -2.58
C TYR A 281 12.33 -24.81 -2.77
N PHE A 282 13.48 -24.33 -2.24
CA PHE A 282 14.77 -24.99 -2.42
C PHE A 282 15.05 -26.13 -1.44
N THR A 283 14.29 -26.25 -0.34
CA THR A 283 14.39 -27.41 0.56
C THR A 283 13.72 -28.63 -0.09
N ARG A 284 14.53 -29.56 -0.62
CA ARG A 284 14.03 -30.77 -1.31
C ARG A 284 13.24 -31.69 -0.37
N GLU A 285 13.80 -31.97 0.81
CA GLU A 285 13.16 -32.78 1.85
C GLU A 285 12.38 -31.90 2.83
N LYS A 286 11.06 -31.91 2.74
CA LYS A 286 10.19 -31.04 3.56
C LYS A 286 10.28 -31.32 5.07
N ARG A 287 10.86 -32.47 5.47
CA ARG A 287 11.17 -32.81 6.87
C ARG A 287 12.27 -31.93 7.47
N ASN A 288 13.18 -31.42 6.64
CA ASN A 288 14.29 -30.56 7.07
C ASN A 288 13.92 -29.07 7.11
N LEU A 289 12.64 -28.74 6.97
CA LEU A 289 12.17 -27.36 7.11
C LEU A 289 12.18 -26.96 8.59
N PRO A 290 12.58 -25.71 8.91
CA PRO A 290 12.43 -25.20 10.26
C PRO A 290 10.95 -25.23 10.68
N PHE A 291 10.69 -25.43 11.97
CA PHE A 291 9.33 -25.56 12.53
C PHE A 291 8.38 -24.44 12.07
N THR A 292 8.90 -23.21 11.98
CA THR A 292 8.19 -22.05 11.42
C THR A 292 9.09 -21.29 10.42
N PRO A 293 8.99 -21.56 9.10
CA PRO A 293 9.84 -20.92 8.09
C PRO A 293 9.67 -19.40 8.00
N ILE A 294 8.48 -18.88 8.31
CA ILE A 294 8.23 -17.43 8.43
C ILE A 294 9.10 -16.81 9.52
N LEU A 295 9.07 -17.37 10.73
CA LEU A 295 9.84 -16.83 11.86
C LEU A 295 11.35 -16.93 11.62
N ALA A 296 11.81 -18.02 11.02
CA ALA A 296 13.20 -18.16 10.58
C ALA A 296 13.59 -17.08 9.55
N SER A 297 12.67 -16.75 8.63
CA SER A 297 12.88 -15.67 7.66
C SER A 297 12.88 -14.29 8.31
N VAL A 298 12.03 -14.03 9.31
CA VAL A 298 12.03 -12.79 10.10
C VAL A 298 13.36 -12.66 10.85
N ASN A 299 13.83 -13.72 11.50
CA ASN A 299 15.11 -13.71 12.21
C ASN A 299 16.27 -13.37 11.26
N ARG A 300 16.31 -13.99 10.08
CA ARG A 300 17.32 -13.67 9.05
C ARG A 300 17.23 -12.23 8.56
N LEU A 301 16.01 -11.71 8.36
CA LEU A 301 15.79 -10.33 8.00
C LEU A 301 16.39 -9.39 9.04
N VAL A 302 16.05 -9.58 10.31
CA VAL A 302 16.49 -8.73 11.42
C VAL A 302 18.00 -8.81 11.63
N CYS A 303 18.58 -10.01 11.55
CA CYS A 303 20.00 -10.20 11.82
C CYS A 303 20.92 -9.79 10.65
N TYR A 304 20.49 -9.98 9.39
CA TYR A 304 21.41 -9.91 8.25
C TYR A 304 20.96 -8.99 7.11
N HIS A 305 19.67 -8.76 6.91
CA HIS A 305 19.16 -8.09 5.70
C HIS A 305 18.46 -6.76 5.94
N LEU A 306 18.50 -6.23 7.17
CA LEU A 306 17.89 -4.94 7.51
C LEU A 306 18.43 -3.80 6.63
N GLY A 307 19.75 -3.78 6.38
CA GLY A 307 20.40 -2.78 5.52
C GLY A 307 19.98 -2.88 4.04
N THR A 308 19.81 -4.09 3.52
CA THR A 308 19.30 -4.32 2.15
C THR A 308 17.89 -3.73 1.99
N VAL A 309 17.01 -3.99 2.97
CA VAL A 309 15.63 -3.50 2.96
C VAL A 309 15.56 -1.99 3.17
N ALA A 310 16.40 -1.43 4.05
CA ALA A 310 16.53 0.01 4.25
C ALA A 310 16.97 0.73 2.97
N LYS A 311 17.97 0.20 2.27
CA LYS A 311 18.45 0.78 1.01
C LYS A 311 17.39 0.75 -0.09
N GLY A 312 16.71 -0.37 -0.26
CA GLY A 312 15.66 -0.50 -1.28
C GLY A 312 14.47 0.42 -1.01
N SER A 313 13.93 0.42 0.22
CA SER A 313 12.81 1.30 0.61
C SER A 313 13.17 2.80 0.52
N PHE A 314 14.42 3.16 0.79
CA PHE A 314 14.89 4.54 0.66
C PHE A 314 14.87 5.02 -0.81
N ILE A 315 15.33 4.18 -1.75
CA ILE A 315 15.34 4.52 -3.19
C ILE A 315 13.92 4.79 -3.71
N ILE A 316 12.93 3.98 -3.31
CA ILE A 316 11.52 4.24 -3.65
C ILE A 316 11.08 5.59 -3.07
N THR A 317 11.44 5.88 -1.82
CA THR A 317 11.05 7.11 -1.12
C THR A 317 11.61 8.37 -1.81
N LEU A 318 12.84 8.31 -2.34
CA LEU A 318 13.46 9.40 -3.10
C LEU A 318 12.69 9.80 -4.36
N VAL A 319 11.94 8.88 -4.98
CA VAL A 319 11.10 9.16 -6.15
C VAL A 319 9.66 9.50 -5.73
N LYS A 320 9.17 8.85 -4.68
CA LYS A 320 7.81 9.03 -4.16
C LYS A 320 7.58 10.44 -3.61
N ILE A 321 8.55 11.01 -2.88
CA ILE A 321 8.43 12.37 -2.31
C ILE A 321 8.28 13.45 -3.41
N PRO A 322 9.18 13.56 -4.41
CA PRO A 322 9.02 14.50 -5.51
C PRO A 322 7.69 14.34 -6.26
N ARG A 323 7.24 13.10 -6.48
CA ARG A 323 5.95 12.83 -7.12
C ARG A 323 4.78 13.37 -6.31
N MET A 324 4.79 13.18 -4.98
CA MET A 324 3.74 13.73 -4.10
C MET A 324 3.75 15.25 -4.09
N ILE A 325 4.93 15.88 -4.06
CA ILE A 325 5.08 17.34 -4.12
C ILE A 325 4.51 17.89 -5.44
N LEU A 326 4.87 17.30 -6.59
CA LEU A 326 4.33 17.71 -7.90
C LEU A 326 2.81 17.51 -8.00
N MET A 327 2.29 16.41 -7.43
CA MET A 327 0.85 16.14 -7.41
C MET A 327 0.10 17.18 -6.55
N TYR A 328 0.68 17.60 -5.43
CA TYR A 328 0.15 18.68 -4.60
C TYR A 328 0.15 20.01 -5.35
N ILE A 329 1.28 20.39 -5.98
CA ILE A 329 1.40 21.61 -6.79
C ILE A 329 0.37 21.63 -7.93
N HIS A 330 0.24 20.53 -8.68
CA HIS A 330 -0.76 20.41 -9.75
C HIS A 330 -2.19 20.58 -9.23
N THR A 331 -2.49 20.09 -8.02
CA THR A 331 -3.80 20.25 -7.41
C THR A 331 -4.06 21.71 -7.01
N GLN A 332 -3.06 22.41 -6.49
CA GLN A 332 -3.15 23.82 -6.10
C GLN A 332 -3.23 24.78 -7.30
N LEU A 333 -2.57 24.45 -8.41
CA LEU A 333 -2.58 25.25 -9.64
C LEU A 333 -3.77 24.96 -10.55
N LYS A 334 -4.64 24.02 -10.17
CA LYS A 334 -5.81 23.62 -10.96
C LYS A 334 -6.74 24.82 -11.16
N GLY A 335 -6.82 25.30 -12.40
CA GLY A 335 -7.64 26.46 -12.79
C GLY A 335 -6.91 27.80 -12.87
N LYS A 336 -5.62 27.87 -12.54
CA LYS A 336 -4.81 29.11 -12.58
C LYS A 336 -3.56 29.02 -13.47
N GLU A 337 -3.37 27.90 -14.17
CA GLU A 337 -2.16 27.60 -14.95
C GLU A 337 -2.33 27.75 -16.48
N ASN A 338 -1.25 28.14 -17.15
CA ASN A 338 -1.16 28.14 -18.62
C ASN A 338 -1.03 26.70 -19.18
N ALA A 339 -1.42 26.49 -20.43
CA ALA A 339 -1.44 25.17 -21.06
C ALA A 339 -0.08 24.44 -21.05
N CYS A 340 1.02 25.17 -21.22
CA CYS A 340 2.38 24.62 -21.17
C CYS A 340 2.74 24.08 -19.77
N ALA A 341 2.47 24.84 -18.71
CA ALA A 341 2.74 24.43 -17.33
C ALA A 341 1.93 23.18 -16.95
N ARG A 342 0.65 23.12 -17.36
CA ARG A 342 -0.21 21.95 -17.19
C ARG A 342 0.38 20.71 -17.86
N CYS A 343 0.82 20.84 -19.11
CA CYS A 343 1.40 19.74 -19.87
C CYS A 343 2.68 19.22 -19.21
N MET A 344 3.60 20.13 -18.84
CA MET A 344 4.87 19.79 -18.19
C MET A 344 4.65 19.09 -16.83
N LEU A 345 3.77 19.62 -15.98
CA LEU A 345 3.47 19.00 -14.68
C LEU A 345 2.90 17.59 -14.84
N LYS A 346 1.95 17.40 -15.76
CA LYS A 346 1.40 16.07 -16.06
C LYS A 346 2.45 15.10 -16.57
N ALA A 347 3.33 15.55 -17.47
CA ALA A 347 4.41 14.73 -17.99
C ALA A 347 5.39 14.31 -16.88
N CYS A 348 5.85 15.25 -16.04
CA CYS A 348 6.75 14.93 -14.92
C CYS A 348 6.10 13.99 -13.89
N ILE A 349 4.84 14.21 -13.53
CA ILE A 349 4.09 13.31 -12.63
C ILE A 349 4.00 11.91 -13.24
N CYS A 350 3.73 11.80 -14.54
CA CYS A 350 3.67 10.51 -15.25
C CYS A 350 5.03 9.80 -15.24
N CYS A 351 6.13 10.51 -15.56
CA CYS A 351 7.47 9.95 -15.56
C CYS A 351 7.89 9.44 -14.17
N LEU A 352 7.63 10.22 -13.11
CA LEU A 352 7.92 9.79 -11.74
C LEU A 352 7.02 8.64 -11.28
N TRP A 353 5.76 8.61 -11.73
CA TRP A 353 4.87 7.47 -11.49
C TRP A 353 5.42 6.20 -12.13
N CYS A 354 5.84 6.26 -13.40
CA CYS A 354 6.45 5.14 -14.11
C CYS A 354 7.76 4.69 -13.42
N LEU A 355 8.60 5.64 -13.01
CA LEU A 355 9.84 5.34 -12.30
C LEU A 355 9.58 4.68 -10.95
N GLU A 356 8.63 5.20 -10.16
CA GLU A 356 8.23 4.59 -8.88
C GLU A 356 7.74 3.15 -9.08
N LYS A 357 6.92 2.90 -10.11
CA LYS A 357 6.44 1.54 -10.43
C LYS A 357 7.57 0.62 -10.87
N CYS A 358 8.49 1.10 -11.71
CA CYS A 358 9.67 0.35 -12.13
C CYS A 358 10.56 0.00 -10.93
N LEU A 359 10.85 0.97 -10.05
CA LEU A 359 11.65 0.76 -8.85
C LEU A 359 10.97 -0.18 -7.86
N THR A 360 9.66 -0.08 -7.68
CA THR A 360 8.89 -1.00 -6.81
C THR A 360 8.99 -2.43 -7.35
N TYR A 361 8.83 -2.61 -8.66
CA TYR A 361 8.95 -3.91 -9.32
C TYR A 361 10.38 -4.46 -9.22
N LEU A 362 11.39 -3.64 -9.49
CA LEU A 362 12.80 -4.02 -9.37
C LEU A 362 13.15 -4.41 -7.93
N ASN A 363 12.73 -3.63 -6.93
CA ASN A 363 12.98 -3.91 -5.52
C ASN A 363 12.40 -5.26 -5.09
N GLN A 364 11.17 -5.58 -5.51
CA GLN A 364 10.56 -6.86 -5.19
C GLN A 364 11.36 -8.04 -5.76
N ASN A 365 11.85 -7.90 -6.99
CA ASN A 365 12.72 -8.91 -7.62
C ASN A 365 14.11 -8.95 -6.95
N ALA A 366 14.67 -7.80 -6.57
CA ALA A 366 15.94 -7.70 -5.86
C ALA A 366 15.87 -8.39 -4.49
N TYR A 367 14.80 -8.19 -3.71
CA TYR A 367 14.63 -8.89 -2.43
C TYR A 367 14.49 -10.41 -2.62
N THR A 368 13.83 -10.85 -3.69
CA THR A 368 13.76 -12.27 -4.05
C THR A 368 15.14 -12.82 -4.41
N ALA A 369 15.93 -12.10 -5.22
CA ALA A 369 17.30 -12.47 -5.55
C ALA A 369 18.21 -12.48 -4.30
N THR A 370 18.05 -11.51 -3.40
CA THR A 370 18.75 -11.50 -2.11
C THR A 370 18.38 -12.72 -1.27
N ALA A 371 17.10 -13.09 -1.23
CA ALA A 371 16.67 -14.25 -0.46
C ALA A 371 17.27 -15.57 -1.00
N ILE A 372 17.51 -15.66 -2.31
CA ILE A 372 18.12 -16.83 -2.99
C ILE A 372 19.65 -16.83 -2.80
N ASN A 373 20.31 -15.72 -3.14
CA ASN A 373 21.78 -15.66 -3.25
C ASN A 373 22.47 -15.13 -1.98
N SER A 374 21.71 -14.63 -1.00
CA SER A 374 22.21 -14.01 0.23
C SER A 374 23.18 -12.84 0.00
N THR A 375 22.97 -12.04 -1.04
CA THR A 375 23.83 -10.88 -1.39
C THR A 375 23.22 -9.55 -0.95
N ASN A 376 24.00 -8.46 -1.04
CA ASN A 376 23.50 -7.11 -0.75
C ASN A 376 22.52 -6.60 -1.83
N PHE A 377 21.81 -5.51 -1.53
CA PHE A 377 20.80 -4.92 -2.41
C PHE A 377 21.29 -4.61 -3.83
N CYS A 378 22.47 -3.98 -3.98
CA CYS A 378 22.94 -3.54 -5.29
C CYS A 378 23.31 -4.72 -6.20
N THR A 379 23.98 -5.73 -5.65
CA THR A 379 24.29 -6.96 -6.38
C THR A 379 23.00 -7.66 -6.82
N SER A 380 22.08 -7.89 -5.87
CA SER A 380 20.79 -8.53 -6.17
C SER A 380 19.93 -7.74 -7.15
N ALA A 381 19.91 -6.41 -7.06
CA ALA A 381 19.17 -5.55 -7.99
C ALA A 381 19.75 -5.59 -9.41
N LYS A 382 21.08 -5.63 -9.54
CA LYS A 382 21.75 -5.81 -10.84
C LYS A 382 21.37 -7.15 -11.45
N ASP A 383 21.48 -8.24 -10.69
CA ASP A 383 21.16 -9.59 -11.17
C ASP A 383 19.69 -9.68 -11.59
N ALA A 384 18.78 -9.16 -10.74
CA ALA A 384 17.36 -9.09 -11.05
C ALA A 384 17.08 -8.28 -12.33
N PHE A 385 17.71 -7.11 -12.49
CA PHE A 385 17.55 -6.27 -13.68
C PHE A 385 18.02 -6.98 -14.96
N VAL A 386 19.20 -7.60 -14.93
CA VAL A 386 19.74 -8.34 -16.09
C VAL A 386 18.80 -9.48 -16.50
N ILE A 387 18.35 -10.30 -15.54
CA ILE A 387 17.42 -11.41 -15.80
C ILE A 387 16.11 -10.90 -16.42
N LEU A 388 15.57 -9.78 -15.89
CA LEU A 388 14.33 -9.19 -16.37
C LEU A 388 14.46 -8.64 -17.80
N VAL A 389 15.56 -7.95 -18.12
CA VAL A 389 15.78 -7.35 -19.45
C VAL A 389 16.05 -8.42 -20.50
N GLU A 390 16.92 -9.40 -20.21
CA GLU A 390 17.25 -10.49 -21.14
C GLU A 390 16.03 -11.36 -21.48
N ASN A 391 15.07 -11.45 -20.56
CA ASN A 391 13.87 -12.26 -20.70
C ASN A 391 12.58 -11.43 -20.76
N ALA A 392 12.65 -10.14 -21.13
CA ALA A 392 11.53 -9.20 -21.00
C ALA A 392 10.23 -9.69 -21.65
N LEU A 393 10.30 -10.19 -22.90
CA LEU A 393 9.13 -10.74 -23.61
C LEU A 393 8.52 -11.95 -22.89
N ARG A 394 9.37 -12.80 -22.31
CA ARG A 394 8.93 -13.98 -21.58
C ARG A 394 8.27 -13.60 -20.27
N VAL A 395 8.86 -12.66 -19.53
CA VAL A 395 8.31 -12.16 -18.26
C VAL A 395 6.98 -11.43 -18.51
N ALA A 396 6.93 -10.55 -19.51
CA ALA A 396 5.70 -9.85 -19.89
C ALA A 396 4.59 -10.83 -20.25
N ALA A 397 4.87 -11.84 -21.08
CA ALA A 397 3.88 -12.85 -21.45
C ALA A 397 3.35 -13.65 -20.24
N ILE A 398 4.23 -14.02 -19.30
CA ILE A 398 3.82 -14.75 -18.08
C ILE A 398 2.95 -13.88 -17.17
N ASN A 399 3.34 -12.62 -16.96
CA ASN A 399 2.58 -11.68 -16.14
C ASN A 399 1.22 -11.38 -16.75
N THR A 400 1.13 -11.11 -18.06
CA THR A 400 -0.15 -10.86 -18.74
C THR A 400 -1.10 -12.06 -18.62
N VAL A 401 -0.59 -13.29 -18.79
CA VAL A 401 -1.41 -14.51 -18.59
C VAL A 401 -1.84 -14.65 -17.13
N GLY A 402 -0.93 -14.41 -16.19
CA GLY A 402 -1.22 -14.47 -14.75
C GLY A 402 -2.29 -13.48 -14.34
N ASP A 403 -2.18 -12.23 -14.78
CA ASP A 403 -3.14 -11.16 -14.52
C ASP A 403 -4.51 -11.47 -15.11
N PHE A 404 -4.54 -12.01 -16.34
CA PHE A 404 -5.79 -12.46 -16.97
C PHE A 404 -6.45 -13.59 -16.17
N MET A 405 -5.68 -14.59 -15.72
CA MET A 405 -6.19 -15.68 -14.88
C MET A 405 -6.72 -15.18 -13.53
N LEU A 406 -6.03 -14.22 -12.91
CA LEU A 406 -6.50 -13.57 -11.67
C LEU A 406 -7.77 -12.75 -11.89
N PHE A 407 -7.85 -12.02 -13.00
CA PHE A 407 -9.04 -11.26 -13.38
C PHE A 407 -10.25 -12.18 -13.51
N LEU A 408 -10.12 -13.30 -14.21
CA LEU A 408 -11.20 -14.26 -14.38
C LEU A 408 -11.60 -14.95 -13.07
N GLY A 409 -10.63 -15.24 -12.21
CA GLY A 409 -10.91 -15.72 -10.86
C GLY A 409 -11.77 -14.74 -10.06
N LYS A 410 -11.51 -13.43 -10.18
CA LYS A 410 -12.35 -12.39 -9.55
C LYS A 410 -13.76 -12.34 -10.15
N VAL A 411 -13.89 -12.47 -11.48
CA VAL A 411 -15.19 -12.50 -12.17
C VAL A 411 -16.02 -13.71 -11.75
N CYS A 412 -15.39 -14.86 -11.49
CA CYS A 412 -16.10 -16.07 -11.06
C CYS A 412 -16.65 -15.98 -9.62
N LEU A 413 -16.09 -15.11 -8.78
CA LEU A 413 -16.54 -14.88 -7.40
C LEU A 413 -17.53 -13.73 -7.27
N LEU A 414 -17.57 -12.86 -8.27
CA LEU A 414 -18.55 -11.78 -8.39
C LEU A 414 -19.85 -12.35 -8.95
#